data_AF-A0A673TYJ4-F1
#
_entry.id   AF-A0A673TYJ4-F1
#
_cell.length_a   1.000
_cell.length_b   1.000
_cell.length_c   1.000
_cell.angle_alpha   90.00
_cell.angle_beta   90.00
_cell.angle_gamma   90.00
#
_symmetry.space_group_name_H-M   'P 1'
#
loop_
_entity.id
_entity.type
_entity.pdbx_description
1 polymer ?
#
loop_
_entity_poly.entity_id
_entity_poly.type
_entity_poly.pdbx_seq_one_letter_code
_entity_poly.pdbx_strand_id
1 'polypeptide(L)' 'MGAPLIIISPPQFQDNLQDVLPTLPNADEYFLLRWLRARNFGLQKSEDMLRKHIEFRKQQDLDNILNWQPSEPPRRS' A
#
# COMPACT_ATOMS: atom_id res chain seq x y z
N MET A 1 14.39 -18.48 21.05
CA MET A 1 13.98 -17.19 21.65
C MET A 1 13.01 -16.53 20.69
N GLY A 2 11.72 -16.84 20.80
CA GLY A 2 10.68 -16.20 20.01
C GLY A 2 10.31 -14.87 20.66
N ALA A 3 10.42 -13.77 19.91
CA ALA A 3 10.02 -12.47 20.40
C ALA A 3 8.53 -12.52 20.83
N PRO A 4 8.16 -11.92 21.96
CA PRO A 4 6.79 -11.96 22.45
C PRO A 4 5.85 -11.31 21.43
N LEU A 5 4.72 -11.98 21.20
CA LEU A 5 3.65 -11.62 20.25
C LEU A 5 3.01 -10.22 20.51
N ILE A 6 3.52 -9.46 21.48
CA ILE A 6 3.04 -8.16 21.93
C ILE A 6 3.50 -7.01 21.00
N ILE A 7 4.51 -7.21 20.14
CA ILE A 7 5.18 -6.10 19.43
C ILE A 7 4.60 -5.75 18.04
N ILE A 8 3.59 -6.49 17.54
CA ILE A 8 3.08 -6.24 16.19
C ILE A 8 1.55 -6.11 16.19
N SER A 9 1.07 -5.01 16.76
CA SER A 9 -0.35 -4.69 16.75
C SER A 9 -0.65 -3.69 15.61
N PRO A 10 -1.82 -3.78 14.96
CA PRO A 10 -2.27 -2.81 13.94
C PRO A 10 -2.15 -1.33 14.35
N PRO A 11 -2.30 -0.92 15.63
CA PRO A 11 -2.08 0.46 16.07
C PRO A 11 -0.69 0.99 15.72
N GLN A 12 0.38 0.23 16.00
CA GLN A 12 1.73 0.72 15.75
C GLN A 12 2.03 0.88 14.25
N PHE A 13 1.41 0.04 13.41
CA PHE A 13 1.50 0.20 11.97
C PHE A 13 0.74 1.44 11.47
N GLN A 14 -0.42 1.74 12.06
CA GLN A 14 -1.18 2.96 11.75
C GLN A 14 -0.44 4.22 12.17
N ASP A 15 0.15 4.23 13.37
CA ASP A 15 0.93 5.37 13.88
C ASP A 15 2.10 5.72 12.96
N ASN A 16 2.85 4.71 12.47
CA ASN A 16 3.94 4.91 11.52
C ASN A 16 3.51 5.53 10.18
N LEU A 17 2.23 5.36 9.82
CA LEU A 17 1.68 5.75 8.53
C LEU A 17 0.78 6.99 8.61
N GLN A 18 0.68 7.63 9.78
CA GLN A 18 -0.21 8.78 10.01
C GLN A 18 -0.03 9.90 8.99
N ASP A 19 1.18 10.05 8.43
CA ASP A 19 1.53 11.05 7.42
C ASP A 19 0.95 10.74 6.03
N VAL A 20 0.72 9.46 5.72
CA VAL A 20 0.27 9.00 4.40
C VAL A 20 -1.16 8.47 4.37
N LEU A 21 -1.71 8.01 5.50
CA LEU A 21 -3.09 7.51 5.58
C LEU A 21 -4.13 8.49 5.01
N PRO A 22 -4.05 9.83 5.26
CA PRO A 22 -5.00 10.78 4.70
C PRO A 22 -4.97 10.88 3.16
N THR A 23 -3.88 10.46 2.53
CA THR A 23 -3.71 10.51 1.07
C THR A 23 -4.26 9.28 0.35
N LEU A 24 -4.60 8.22 1.10
CA LEU A 24 -5.02 6.95 0.54
C LEU A 24 -6.56 6.87 0.49
N PRO A 25 -7.14 6.46 -0.65
CA PRO A 25 -8.56 6.16 -0.69
C PRO A 25 -8.83 4.88 0.11
N ASN A 26 -9.72 4.97 1.12
CA ASN A 26 -10.18 3.86 1.94
C ASN A 26 -9.06 3.05 2.62
N ALA A 27 -8.25 3.71 3.44
CA ALA A 27 -7.22 3.07 4.26
C ALA A 27 -7.80 2.43 5.54
N ASP A 28 -8.72 1.47 5.38
CA ASP A 28 -9.32 0.72 6.47
C ASP A 28 -8.40 -0.39 7.04
N GLU A 29 -8.85 -1.07 8.09
CA GLU A 29 -8.08 -2.16 8.72
C GLU A 29 -7.73 -3.29 7.73
N TYR A 30 -8.67 -3.64 6.83
CA TYR A 30 -8.45 -4.68 5.83
C TYR A 30 -7.37 -4.29 4.82
N PHE A 31 -7.35 -3.03 4.40
CA PHE A 31 -6.31 -2.48 3.55
C PHE A 31 -4.94 -2.61 4.22
N LEU A 32 -4.81 -2.22 5.49
CA LEU A 32 -3.55 -2.30 6.23
C LEU A 32 -3.08 -3.74 6.46
N LEU A 33 -4.02 -4.65 6.81
CA LEU A 33 -3.74 -6.07 6.99
C LEU A 33 -3.20 -6.73 5.71
N ARG A 34 -3.58 -6.24 4.52
CA ARG A 34 -3.04 -6.75 3.25
C ARG A 34 -1.52 -6.59 3.17
N TRP A 35 -1.01 -5.41 3.54
CA TRP A 35 0.43 -5.11 3.49
C TRP A 35 1.21 -5.86 4.57
N LEU A 36 0.65 -5.92 5.78
CA LEU A 36 1.22 -6.69 6.88
C LEU A 36 1.34 -8.18 6.51
N ARG A 37 0.26 -8.80 6.01
CA ARG A 37 0.27 -10.21 5.60
C ARG A 37 1.27 -10.47 4.47
N ALA A 38 1.41 -9.57 3.51
CA ALA A 38 2.36 -9.69 2.40
C ALA A 38 3.84 -9.69 2.84
N ARG A 39 4.13 -9.28 4.08
CA ARG A 39 5.50 -9.21 4.64
C ARG A 39 5.63 -9.95 5.96
N ASN A 40 4.79 -10.96 6.19
CA ASN A 40 4.79 -11.78 7.42
C ASN A 40 4.72 -10.92 8.68
N PHE A 41 3.88 -9.88 8.64
CA PHE A 41 3.68 -8.89 9.71
C PHE A 41 4.93 -8.08 10.08
N GLY A 42 5.97 -8.04 9.24
CA GLY A 42 7.12 -7.16 9.48
C GLY A 42 6.76 -5.69 9.24
N LEU A 43 6.67 -4.89 10.30
CA LEU A 43 6.24 -3.47 10.25
C LEU A 43 7.04 -2.66 9.22
N GLN A 44 8.36 -2.58 9.37
CA GLN A 44 9.24 -1.81 8.46
C GLN A 44 9.07 -2.22 7.00
N LYS A 45 9.10 -3.53 6.73
CA LYS A 45 8.97 -4.05 5.35
C LYS A 45 7.59 -3.78 4.75
N SER A 46 6.55 -3.79 5.58
CA SER A 46 5.18 -3.49 5.17
C SER A 46 5.00 -2.01 4.88
N GLU A 47 5.58 -1.17 5.73
CA GLU A 47 5.62 0.29 5.57
C GLU A 47 6.34 0.68 4.28
N ASP A 48 7.57 0.18 4.08
CA ASP A 48 8.36 0.44 2.88
C ASP A 48 7.61 0.03 1.60
N MET A 49 6.89 -1.11 1.66
CA MET A 49 6.09 -1.59 0.55
C MET A 49 4.88 -0.70 0.27
N LEU A 50 4.18 -0.23 1.32
CA LEU A 50 3.05 0.66 1.18
C LEU A 50 3.47 2.04 0.67
N ARG A 51 4.57 2.61 1.17
CA ARG A 51 5.11 3.89 0.69
C ARG A 51 5.47 3.82 -0.80
N LYS A 52 6.10 2.74 -1.25
CA LYS A 52 6.34 2.47 -2.68
C LYS A 52 5.04 2.34 -3.49
N HIS A 53 4.01 1.72 -2.91
CA HIS A 53 2.71 1.62 -3.57
C HIS A 53 2.03 2.99 -3.75
N ILE A 54 2.10 3.87 -2.74
CA ILE A 54 1.56 5.23 -2.83
C ILE A 54 2.27 6.01 -3.93
N GLU A 55 3.61 5.93 -3.97
CA GLU A 55 4.40 6.57 -5.02
C GLU A 55 4.01 6.04 -6.41
N PHE A 56 3.86 4.72 -6.56
CA PHE A 56 3.42 4.10 -7.81
C PHE A 56 2.02 4.57 -8.23
N ARG A 57 1.06 4.68 -7.29
CA ARG A 57 -0.28 5.23 -7.57
C ARG A 57 -0.19 6.63 -8.17
N LYS A 58 0.63 7.49 -7.58
CA LYS A 58 0.83 8.87 -8.05
C LYS A 58 1.51 8.91 -9.43
N GLN A 59 2.54 8.10 -9.63
CA GLN A 59 3.28 8.08 -10.91
C GLN A 59 2.44 7.57 -12.08
N GLN A 60 1.53 6.63 -11.83
CA GLN A 60 0.67 6.03 -12.85
C GLN A 60 -0.74 6.65 -12.91
N ASP A 61 -0.98 7.72 -12.14
CA ASP A 61 -2.29 8.37 -12.04
C ASP A 61 -3.44 7.38 -11.77
N LEU A 62 -3.23 6.47 -10.83
CA LEU A 62 -4.17 5.37 -10.57
C LEU A 62 -5.51 5.84 -9.99
N ASP A 63 -5.61 7.09 -9.53
CA ASP A 63 -6.87 7.66 -9.08
C ASP A 63 -7.80 7.99 -10.27
N ASN A 64 -7.22 8.23 -11.46
CA ASN A 64 -7.96 8.46 -12.70
C ASN A 64 -7.97 7.26 -13.65
N ILE A 65 -7.49 6.08 -13.23
CA ILE A 65 -7.38 4.90 -14.10
C ILE A 65 -8.73 4.48 -14.72
N LEU A 66 -9.86 4.71 -14.03
CA LEU A 66 -11.18 4.41 -14.58
C LEU A 66 -11.58 5.33 -15.74
N ASN A 67 -10.94 6.51 -15.84
CA ASN A 67 -11.11 7.46 -16.94
C ASN A 67 -10.06 7.26 -18.05
N TRP A 68 -9.05 6.41 -17.82
CA TRP A 68 -7.99 6.18 -18.77
C TRP A 68 -8.50 5.38 -19.97
N GLN A 69 -8.18 5.86 -21.18
CA GLN A 69 -8.48 5.16 -22.42
C GLN A 69 -7.19 4.56 -23.02
N PRO A 70 -7.15 3.24 -23.28
CA PRO A 70 -6.02 2.63 -23.96
C PRO A 70 -5.89 3.15 -25.39
N SER A 71 -4.68 3.50 -25.80
CA SER A 71 -4.36 3.81 -27.19
C SER A 71 -4.58 2.59 -28.09
N GLU A 72 -4.95 2.83 -29.35
CA GLU A 72 -5.06 1.76 -30.36
C GLU A 72 -3.75 0.96 -30.41
N PRO A 73 -3.79 -0.38 -30.35
CA PRO A 73 -2.58 -1.18 -30.44
C PRO A 73 -1.90 -0.92 -31.81
N PRO A 74 -0.56 -0.95 -31.87
CA PRO A 74 0.15 -0.72 -33.12
C PRO A 74 -0.30 -1.74 -34.17
N ARG A 75 -0.71 -1.24 -35.35
CA ARG A 75 -1.07 -2.11 -36.48
C ARG A 75 0.18 -2.86 -36.92
N ARG A 76 0.11 -4.19 -36.87
CA ARG A 76 1.14 -5.06 -37.45
C ARG A 76 1.10 -4.90 -38.97
N SER A 77 2.17 -4.35 -39.53
CA SER A 77 2.46 -4.31 -40.98
C SER A 77 2.95 -5.67 -41.47
#